data_AF-A0A0N4XFB5-F1
#
_entry.id   AF-A0A0N4XFB5-F1
#
_cell.length_a   1.000
_cell.length_b   1.000
_cell.length_c   1.000
_cell.angle_alpha   90.00
_cell.angle_beta   90.00
_cell.angle_gamma   90.00
#
_symmetry.space_group_name_H-M   'P 1'
#
loop_
_entity.id
_entity.type
_entity.pdbx_description
1 polymer ?
#
loop_
_entity_poly.entity_id
_entity_poly.type
_entity_poly.pdbx_seq_one_letter_code
_entity_poly.pdbx_strand_id
1 'polypeptide(L)'
;MILFYAVFRCVIVSYQKSFSSNYCTTTSTYQVMAQRDQFLGLNEEEEAVAKNIAARVVISGITYPLTCVKTLNMLGHEPFPLSTGKTLIVAGRNAYFLPNTFSYAKQLAHARGLGVLFTGIDSAICSLIVQGITSYKTKKYIDTYYPELGGKPENESAEERDLTDHQSFKRHLRGAIRESVVRIATVTIARPLTVVMVRQIAQIIGRESKYGGVVSSVRLIGIEEGPAGLFSGLVPQIAGEVIVVFGAAALMFAAERAIVMSGMYEKRGQTSAKEVEDIRKFSNFAIPFVMNSFGYPYQVVSTVMAVMGSGLAVSFLPYTPSFVDWHSAWDYLSPHGLKRGARMFLREQTGAVTVGPDQQLYASNKHFA
;
A
#
# COMPACT_ATOMS: atom_id res chain seq x y z
N MET A 1 -9.64 -22.37 10.05
CA MET A 1 -10.96 -21.98 10.61
C MET A 1 -10.90 -21.46 12.04
N ILE A 2 -10.20 -22.11 12.97
CA ILE A 2 -10.14 -21.69 14.40
C ILE A 2 -9.53 -20.28 14.58
N LEU A 3 -8.47 -19.94 13.84
CA LEU A 3 -7.85 -18.61 13.89
C LEU A 3 -8.72 -17.51 13.26
N PHE A 4 -9.50 -17.86 12.23
CA PHE A 4 -10.46 -16.96 11.59
C PHE A 4 -11.62 -16.64 12.55
N TYR A 5 -12.11 -17.65 13.28
CA TYR A 5 -13.14 -17.50 14.30
C TYR A 5 -12.65 -16.69 15.52
N ALA A 6 -11.40 -16.87 15.94
CA ALA A 6 -10.79 -16.13 17.05
C ALA A 6 -10.65 -14.63 16.74
N VAL A 7 -10.20 -14.27 15.52
CA VAL A 7 -10.06 -12.87 15.09
C VAL A 7 -11.43 -12.22 14.87
N PHE A 8 -12.40 -12.93 14.28
CA PHE A 8 -13.75 -12.40 14.08
C PHE A 8 -14.49 -12.15 15.41
N ARG A 9 -14.32 -13.03 16.40
CA ARG A 9 -14.88 -12.85 17.75
C ARG A 9 -14.23 -11.67 18.49
N CYS A 10 -12.96 -11.38 18.23
CA CYS A 10 -12.21 -10.25 18.81
C CYS A 10 -12.75 -8.88 18.32
N VAL A 11 -13.13 -8.79 17.04
CA VAL A 11 -13.68 -7.55 16.45
C VAL A 11 -15.10 -7.26 16.96
N ILE A 12 -15.94 -8.30 17.09
CA ILE A 12 -17.34 -8.15 17.54
C ILE A 12 -17.40 -7.78 19.04
N VAL A 13 -16.57 -8.41 19.89
CA VAL A 13 -16.57 -8.15 21.34
C VAL A 13 -15.98 -6.77 21.69
N SER A 14 -15.02 -6.26 20.91
CA SER A 14 -14.48 -4.90 21.09
C SER A 14 -15.52 -3.81 20.84
N TYR A 15 -16.46 -4.03 19.92
CA TYR A 15 -17.55 -3.09 19.66
C TYR A 15 -18.58 -3.04 20.80
N GLN A 16 -18.81 -4.16 21.49
CA GLN A 16 -19.86 -4.28 22.50
C GLN A 16 -19.44 -3.73 23.88
N LYS A 17 -18.13 -3.70 24.18
CA LYS A 17 -17.60 -3.19 25.47
C LYS A 17 -17.40 -1.67 25.51
N SER A 18 -17.25 -1.01 24.36
CA SER A 18 -17.09 0.45 24.30
C SER A 18 -18.35 1.21 24.78
N PHE A 19 -19.52 0.56 24.79
CA PHE A 19 -20.79 1.18 25.20
C PHE A 19 -21.09 1.08 26.70
N SER A 20 -20.36 0.25 27.47
CA SER A 20 -20.81 -0.14 28.83
C SER A 20 -19.89 0.29 29.99
N SER A 21 -18.84 1.08 29.77
CA SER A 21 -17.87 1.40 30.83
C SER A 21 -17.63 2.90 31.01
N ASN A 22 -18.71 3.68 31.08
CA ASN A 22 -18.71 4.91 31.87
C ASN A 22 -19.33 4.54 33.22
N TYR A 23 -18.55 4.47 34.29
CA TYR A 23 -18.90 4.73 35.71
C TYR A 23 -17.83 4.13 36.65
N CYS A 24 -17.39 4.96 37.61
CA CYS A 24 -16.70 4.65 38.88
C CYS A 24 -15.16 4.42 38.94
N THR A 25 -14.48 5.51 39.33
CA THR A 25 -13.57 5.71 40.49
C THR A 25 -12.41 4.76 40.83
N THR A 26 -11.22 5.31 40.61
CA THR A 26 -9.97 5.43 41.40
C THR A 26 -9.70 4.54 42.63
N THR A 27 -8.45 4.08 42.66
CA THR A 27 -7.57 3.79 43.84
C THR A 27 -7.55 2.35 44.36
N SER A 28 -6.93 1.42 43.62
CA SER A 28 -6.08 0.31 44.12
C SER A 28 -5.67 -0.60 42.94
N THR A 29 -4.76 -0.16 42.08
CA THR A 29 -4.51 -0.81 40.76
C THR A 29 -3.11 -1.42 40.58
N TYR A 30 -2.12 -1.11 41.41
CA TYR A 30 -0.75 -1.53 41.12
C TYR A 30 -0.49 -3.04 41.27
N GLN A 31 -1.24 -3.76 42.11
CA GLN A 31 -1.08 -5.22 42.27
C GLN A 31 -2.09 -6.05 41.47
N VAL A 32 -3.14 -5.45 40.89
CA VAL A 32 -4.16 -6.15 40.10
C VAL A 32 -3.92 -5.98 38.58
N MET A 33 -3.11 -5.00 38.16
CA MET A 33 -2.79 -4.81 36.74
C MET A 33 -1.89 -5.91 36.16
N ALA A 34 -1.00 -6.51 36.96
CA ALA A 34 -0.13 -7.60 36.49
C ALA A 34 -0.89 -8.90 36.13
N GLN A 35 -2.14 -9.04 36.55
CA GLN A 35 -2.96 -10.23 36.27
C GLN A 35 -4.01 -10.01 35.17
N ARG A 36 -4.15 -8.79 34.64
CA ARG A 36 -5.11 -8.46 33.56
C ARG A 36 -4.48 -8.39 32.16
N ASP A 37 -3.16 -8.48 32.05
CA ASP A 37 -2.44 -8.43 30.77
C ASP A 37 -2.32 -9.79 30.07
N GLN A 38 -2.83 -10.87 30.66
CA GLN A 38 -2.88 -12.18 30.01
C GLN A 38 -4.17 -12.37 29.19
N PHE A 39 -4.52 -11.39 28.35
CA PHE A 39 -5.79 -11.41 27.59
C PHE A 39 -5.81 -12.43 26.44
N LEU A 40 -4.65 -12.91 25.97
CA LEU A 40 -4.57 -13.80 24.80
C LEU A 40 -3.68 -15.05 24.97
N GLY A 41 -2.96 -15.23 26.08
CA GLY A 41 -2.03 -16.36 26.25
C GLY A 41 -0.94 -16.44 25.16
N LEU A 42 -0.65 -15.31 24.49
CA LEU A 42 0.36 -15.17 23.45
C LEU A 42 1.68 -14.67 24.07
N ASN A 43 2.81 -14.97 23.44
CA ASN A 43 4.11 -14.41 23.86
C ASN A 43 4.12 -12.87 23.68
N GLU A 44 4.95 -12.14 24.46
CA GLU A 44 5.04 -10.67 24.39
C GLU A 44 5.28 -10.13 22.97
N GLU A 45 6.12 -10.82 22.18
CA GLU A 45 6.37 -10.49 20.78
C GLU A 45 5.13 -10.65 19.89
N GLU A 46 4.36 -11.72 20.12
CA GLU A 46 3.14 -12.01 19.35
C GLU A 46 2.03 -11.02 19.68
N GLU A 47 1.97 -10.57 20.94
CA GLU A 47 1.06 -9.50 21.36
C GLU A 47 1.43 -8.17 20.70
N ALA A 48 2.71 -7.81 20.65
CA ALA A 48 3.17 -6.61 19.95
C ALA A 48 2.82 -6.64 18.45
N VAL A 49 3.01 -7.80 17.80
CA VAL A 49 2.62 -8.01 16.39
C VAL A 49 1.10 -7.89 16.23
N ALA A 50 0.31 -8.52 17.10
CA ALA A 50 -1.13 -8.44 17.07
C ALA A 50 -1.64 -7.00 17.24
N LYS A 51 -1.08 -6.24 18.18
CA LYS A 51 -1.37 -4.81 18.38
C LYS A 51 -1.05 -3.98 17.13
N ASN A 52 0.10 -4.23 16.49
CA ASN A 52 0.49 -3.57 15.26
C ASN A 52 -0.46 -3.88 14.09
N ILE A 53 -0.87 -5.14 13.95
CA ILE A 53 -1.85 -5.54 12.92
C ILE A 53 -3.21 -4.88 13.20
N ALA A 54 -3.68 -4.91 14.45
CA ALA A 54 -4.94 -4.28 14.84
C ALA A 54 -4.92 -2.77 14.55
N ALA A 55 -3.84 -2.08 14.92
CA ALA A 55 -3.67 -0.65 14.61
C ALA A 55 -3.74 -0.38 13.10
N ARG A 56 -3.05 -1.20 12.28
CA ARG A 56 -3.10 -1.08 10.82
C ARG A 56 -4.50 -1.31 10.25
N VAL A 57 -5.26 -2.28 10.79
CA VAL A 57 -6.65 -2.53 10.36
C VAL A 57 -7.54 -1.33 10.68
N VAL A 58 -7.42 -0.74 11.87
CA VAL A 58 -8.20 0.45 12.26
C VAL A 58 -7.86 1.64 11.35
N ILE A 59 -6.58 1.93 11.15
CA ILE A 59 -6.12 3.01 10.27
C ILE A 59 -6.60 2.75 8.83
N SER A 60 -6.50 1.51 8.36
CA SER A 60 -6.98 1.15 7.02
C SER A 60 -8.49 1.29 6.90
N GLY A 61 -9.27 1.02 7.93
CA GLY A 61 -10.72 1.20 7.91
C GLY A 61 -11.11 2.67 7.77
N ILE A 62 -10.43 3.56 8.51
CA ILE A 62 -10.67 5.02 8.44
C ILE A 62 -10.25 5.58 7.07
N THR A 63 -9.11 5.14 6.55
CA THR A 63 -8.54 5.62 5.28
C THR A 63 -9.07 4.88 4.06
N TYR A 64 -9.92 3.85 4.24
CA TYR A 64 -10.40 2.98 3.17
C TYR A 64 -11.07 3.72 2.00
N PRO A 65 -11.91 4.75 2.21
CA PRO A 65 -12.51 5.50 1.11
C PRO A 65 -11.47 6.07 0.14
N LEU A 66 -10.30 6.47 0.64
CA LEU A 66 -9.20 6.97 -0.19
C LEU A 66 -8.54 5.84 -0.97
N THR A 67 -8.40 4.66 -0.37
CA THR A 67 -7.92 3.45 -1.07
C THR A 67 -8.87 3.07 -2.21
N CYS A 68 -10.19 3.07 -1.96
CA CYS A 68 -11.20 2.80 -2.99
C CYS A 68 -11.08 3.77 -4.17
N VAL A 69 -11.05 5.08 -3.91
CA VAL A 69 -10.90 6.09 -4.97
C VAL A 69 -9.54 6.00 -5.66
N LYS A 70 -8.46 5.74 -4.92
CA LYS A 70 -7.13 5.55 -5.51
C LYS A 70 -7.12 4.37 -6.48
N THR A 71 -7.71 3.24 -6.11
CA THR A 71 -7.83 2.08 -7.00
C THR A 71 -8.68 2.39 -8.23
N LEU A 72 -9.80 3.12 -8.09
CA LEU A 72 -10.60 3.58 -9.24
C LEU A 72 -9.79 4.47 -10.19
N ASN A 73 -9.01 5.40 -9.64
CA ASN A 73 -8.14 6.28 -10.41
C ASN A 73 -7.04 5.47 -11.13
N MET A 74 -6.45 4.46 -10.48
CA MET A 74 -5.47 3.55 -11.11
C MET A 74 -6.07 2.80 -12.30
N LEU A 75 -7.33 2.37 -12.20
CA LEU A 75 -8.10 1.76 -13.28
C LEU A 75 -8.54 2.76 -14.36
N GLY A 76 -8.30 4.06 -14.17
CA GLY A 76 -8.67 5.11 -15.12
C GLY A 76 -10.13 5.55 -15.07
N HIS A 77 -10.86 5.23 -13.98
CA HIS A 77 -12.26 5.64 -13.84
C HIS A 77 -12.37 7.13 -13.47
N GLU A 78 -12.63 7.99 -14.45
CA GLU A 78 -12.75 9.44 -14.27
C GLU A 78 -14.08 9.96 -14.85
N PRO A 79 -15.22 9.72 -14.17
CA PRO A 79 -16.54 10.06 -14.69
C PRO A 79 -16.92 11.54 -14.50
N PHE A 80 -16.06 12.36 -13.89
CA PHE A 80 -16.36 13.71 -13.46
C PHE A 80 -15.71 14.76 -14.37
N PRO A 81 -16.28 15.97 -14.47
CA PRO A 81 -15.78 17.03 -15.33
C PRO A 81 -14.41 17.55 -14.85
N LEU A 82 -13.60 17.98 -15.83
CA LEU A 82 -12.32 18.62 -15.66
C LEU A 82 -12.50 20.08 -15.23
N SER A 83 -11.68 20.54 -14.30
CA SER A 83 -11.55 21.94 -13.93
C SER A 83 -10.39 22.58 -14.69
N THR A 84 -10.51 23.85 -15.09
CA THR A 84 -9.42 24.61 -15.70
C THR A 84 -8.63 25.39 -14.64
N GLY A 85 -7.30 25.39 -14.72
CA GLY A 85 -6.47 26.11 -13.76
C GLY A 85 -5.04 26.37 -14.27
N LYS A 86 -4.22 27.04 -13.46
CA LYS A 86 -2.78 27.24 -13.73
C LYS A 86 -1.96 26.21 -12.95
N THR A 87 -0.95 25.60 -13.58
CA THR A 87 -0.07 24.58 -12.96
C THR A 87 0.73 25.09 -11.76
N LEU A 88 1.04 26.39 -11.73
CA LEU A 88 1.69 27.09 -10.64
C LEU A 88 0.95 28.41 -10.40
N ILE A 89 0.71 28.74 -9.14
CA ILE A 89 -0.08 29.91 -8.72
C ILE A 89 0.51 31.22 -9.28
N VAL A 90 1.83 31.29 -9.48
CA VAL A 90 2.55 32.52 -9.85
C VAL A 90 3.05 32.54 -11.31
N ALA A 91 3.29 31.39 -11.94
CA ALA A 91 3.85 31.32 -13.31
C ALA A 91 3.48 30.05 -14.09
N GLY A 92 2.27 29.51 -13.88
CA GLY A 92 1.84 28.25 -14.46
C GLY A 92 1.20 28.34 -15.85
N ARG A 93 1.45 27.32 -16.68
CA ARG A 93 0.68 27.03 -17.90
C ARG A 93 -0.80 26.77 -17.56
N ASN A 94 -1.71 27.13 -18.45
CA ASN A 94 -3.11 26.70 -18.36
C ASN A 94 -3.18 25.18 -18.58
N ALA A 95 -3.72 24.46 -17.60
CA ALA A 95 -3.84 23.01 -17.62
C ALA A 95 -5.23 22.57 -17.17
N TYR A 96 -5.64 21.40 -17.61
CA TYR A 96 -6.87 20.74 -17.15
C TYR A 96 -6.55 19.90 -15.92
N PHE A 97 -7.38 20.03 -14.89
CA PHE A 97 -7.23 19.32 -13.63
C PHE A 97 -8.41 18.39 -13.41
N LEU A 98 -8.11 17.13 -13.09
CA LEU A 98 -9.08 16.20 -12.56
C LEU A 98 -9.47 16.61 -11.14
N PRO A 99 -10.67 16.24 -10.69
CA PRO A 99 -11.04 16.43 -9.29
C PRO A 99 -10.03 15.77 -8.37
N ASN A 100 -9.73 16.47 -7.28
CA ASN A 100 -8.94 15.93 -6.17
C ASN A 100 -9.59 14.65 -5.64
N THR A 101 -8.81 13.76 -5.05
CA THR A 101 -9.29 12.47 -4.51
C THR A 101 -10.48 12.63 -3.56
N PHE A 102 -10.49 13.68 -2.73
CA PHE A 102 -11.60 13.97 -1.81
C PHE A 102 -12.85 14.45 -2.53
N SER A 103 -12.70 15.34 -3.52
CA SER A 103 -13.81 15.81 -4.34
C SER A 103 -14.42 14.66 -5.13
N TYR A 104 -13.59 13.78 -5.68
CA TYR A 104 -14.00 12.55 -6.33
C TYR A 104 -14.78 11.65 -5.37
N ALA A 105 -14.25 11.40 -4.15
CA ALA A 105 -14.91 10.58 -3.14
C ALA A 105 -16.30 11.13 -2.78
N LYS A 106 -16.39 12.45 -2.56
CA LYS A 106 -17.65 13.14 -2.24
C LYS A 106 -18.66 13.03 -3.38
N GLN A 107 -18.24 13.27 -4.62
CA GLN A 107 -19.12 13.18 -5.79
C GLN A 107 -19.58 11.75 -6.04
N LEU A 108 -18.69 10.76 -5.86
CA LEU A 108 -19.04 9.35 -5.99
C LEU A 108 -20.03 8.92 -4.90
N ALA A 109 -19.82 9.33 -3.64
CA ALA A 109 -20.75 9.07 -2.55
C ALA A 109 -22.10 9.75 -2.74
N HIS A 110 -22.13 10.97 -3.30
CA HIS A 110 -23.38 11.65 -3.62
C HIS A 110 -24.14 10.95 -4.76
N ALA A 111 -23.43 10.48 -5.78
CA ALA A 111 -24.04 9.83 -6.95
C ALA A 111 -24.50 8.39 -6.68
N ARG A 112 -23.84 7.65 -5.78
CA ARG A 112 -24.06 6.19 -5.61
C ARG A 112 -24.22 5.73 -4.15
N GLY A 113 -24.22 6.67 -3.21
CA GLY A 113 -24.30 6.38 -1.77
C GLY A 113 -22.93 6.18 -1.12
N LEU A 114 -22.88 6.43 0.19
CA LEU A 114 -21.64 6.36 0.97
C LEU A 114 -21.07 4.93 1.07
N GLY A 115 -21.94 3.91 1.07
CA GLY A 115 -21.54 2.50 1.17
C GLY A 115 -20.63 2.04 0.04
N VAL A 116 -20.72 2.66 -1.14
CA VAL A 116 -19.89 2.33 -2.30
C VAL A 116 -18.40 2.59 -2.04
N LEU A 117 -18.06 3.61 -1.23
CA LEU A 117 -16.67 3.88 -0.86
C LEU A 117 -16.04 2.79 0.02
N PHE A 118 -16.86 1.94 0.63
CA PHE A 118 -16.43 0.82 1.47
C PHE A 118 -16.49 -0.54 0.75
N THR A 119 -16.72 -0.55 -0.56
CA THR A 119 -16.71 -1.77 -1.37
C THR A 119 -15.34 -2.43 -1.34
N GLY A 120 -15.27 -3.71 -0.97
CA GLY A 120 -14.04 -4.51 -0.92
C GLY A 120 -13.21 -4.36 0.37
N ILE A 121 -13.73 -3.66 1.38
CA ILE A 121 -13.05 -3.49 2.68
C ILE A 121 -12.81 -4.83 3.39
N ASP A 122 -13.70 -5.80 3.18
CA ASP A 122 -13.59 -7.16 3.68
C ASP A 122 -12.31 -7.85 3.16
N SER A 123 -12.09 -7.80 1.85
CA SER A 123 -10.90 -8.37 1.20
C SER A 123 -9.63 -7.60 1.56
N ALA A 124 -9.74 -6.27 1.71
CA ALA A 124 -8.61 -5.43 2.12
C ALA A 124 -8.14 -5.77 3.54
N ILE A 125 -9.06 -5.87 4.50
CA ILE A 125 -8.75 -6.25 5.89
C ILE A 125 -8.16 -7.66 5.94
N CYS A 126 -8.76 -8.62 5.22
CA CYS A 126 -8.21 -9.97 5.14
C CYS A 126 -6.78 -9.96 4.58
N SER A 127 -6.55 -9.21 3.50
CA SER A 127 -5.22 -9.06 2.90
C SER A 127 -4.22 -8.47 3.90
N LEU A 128 -4.58 -7.42 4.63
CA LEU A 128 -3.71 -6.79 5.63
C LEU A 128 -3.33 -7.74 6.77
N ILE A 129 -4.29 -8.51 7.28
CA ILE A 129 -4.04 -9.50 8.33
C ILE A 129 -3.08 -10.58 7.82
N VAL A 130 -3.34 -11.11 6.62
CA VAL A 130 -2.47 -12.12 5.99
C VAL A 130 -1.07 -11.57 5.74
N GLN A 131 -0.95 -10.32 5.29
CA GLN A 131 0.35 -9.66 5.10
C GLN A 131 1.11 -9.53 6.41
N GLY A 132 0.44 -9.09 7.48
CA GLY A 132 1.06 -8.95 8.81
C GLY A 132 1.57 -10.28 9.38
N ILE A 133 0.74 -11.33 9.33
CA ILE A 133 1.11 -12.67 9.80
C ILE A 133 2.25 -13.25 8.95
N THR A 134 2.16 -13.10 7.64
CA THR A 134 3.17 -13.65 6.71
C THR A 134 4.51 -12.96 6.87
N SER A 135 4.51 -11.63 7.03
CA SER A 135 5.74 -10.87 7.27
C SER A 135 6.41 -11.31 8.58
N TYR A 136 5.65 -11.45 9.68
CA TYR A 136 6.18 -11.92 10.95
C TYR A 136 6.75 -13.34 10.87
N LYS A 137 5.97 -14.28 10.31
CA LYS A 137 6.40 -15.68 10.19
C LYS A 137 7.61 -15.84 9.27
N THR A 138 7.63 -15.15 8.15
CA THR A 138 8.77 -15.18 7.20
C THR A 138 10.02 -14.61 7.84
N LYS A 139 9.92 -13.50 8.57
CA LYS A 139 11.04 -12.90 9.29
C LYS A 139 11.61 -13.88 10.34
N LYS A 140 10.75 -14.44 11.19
CA LYS A 140 11.15 -15.45 12.20
C LYS A 140 11.78 -16.69 11.58
N TYR A 141 11.25 -17.13 10.44
CA TYR A 141 11.79 -18.28 9.70
C TYR A 141 13.20 -17.99 9.14
N ILE A 142 13.39 -16.83 8.52
CA ILE A 142 14.70 -16.40 8.01
C ILE A 142 15.71 -16.29 9.16
N ASP A 143 15.32 -15.70 10.29
CA ASP A 143 16.22 -15.51 11.43
C ASP A 143 16.61 -16.84 12.09
N THR A 144 15.73 -17.83 12.09
CA THR A 144 15.99 -19.16 12.68
C THR A 144 16.82 -20.06 11.77
N TYR A 145 16.45 -20.18 10.49
CA TYR A 145 17.02 -21.17 9.59
C TYR A 145 18.10 -20.62 8.66
N TYR A 146 18.05 -19.32 8.35
CA TYR A 146 18.98 -18.66 7.43
C TYR A 146 19.57 -17.35 8.02
N PRO A 147 20.21 -17.41 9.22
CA PRO A 147 20.80 -16.24 9.86
C PRO A 147 21.92 -15.58 9.05
N GLU A 148 22.49 -16.29 8.07
CA GLU A 148 23.51 -15.77 7.15
C GLU A 148 22.94 -15.33 5.79
N LEU A 149 21.61 -15.29 5.63
CA LEU A 149 21.00 -14.79 4.39
C LEU A 149 21.45 -13.34 4.13
N GLY A 150 22.18 -13.13 3.03
CA GLY A 150 22.76 -11.84 2.66
C GLY A 150 24.15 -11.55 3.24
N GLY A 151 24.82 -12.51 3.89
CA GLY A 151 26.17 -12.39 4.47
C GLY A 151 26.19 -12.67 5.97
N LYS A 152 27.35 -12.64 6.65
CA LYS A 152 27.43 -12.81 8.11
C LYS A 152 26.80 -11.62 8.87
N PRO A 153 26.16 -11.82 10.03
CA PRO A 153 25.72 -10.75 10.93
C PRO A 153 26.92 -10.09 11.62
N GLU A 154 27.81 -9.49 10.85
CA GLU A 154 28.91 -8.68 11.40
C GLU A 154 28.39 -7.25 11.62
N ASN A 155 28.58 -6.72 12.84
CA ASN A 155 28.37 -5.32 13.20
C ASN A 155 26.92 -4.79 13.11
N GLU A 156 25.90 -5.60 13.43
CA GLU A 156 24.51 -5.12 13.53
C GLU A 156 24.32 -4.08 14.65
N SER A 157 25.15 -4.14 15.70
CA SER A 157 25.14 -3.24 16.86
C SER A 157 26.28 -2.21 16.91
N ALA A 158 27.18 -2.19 15.90
CA ALA A 158 28.24 -1.19 15.87
C ALA A 158 27.69 0.16 15.39
N GLU A 159 28.14 1.26 16.00
CA GLU A 159 27.82 2.61 15.54
C GLU A 159 28.38 2.79 14.12
N GLU A 160 27.60 3.42 13.23
CA GLU A 160 28.02 3.74 11.84
C GLU A 160 29.37 4.46 11.75
N ARG A 161 29.78 5.12 12.85
CA ARG A 161 31.05 5.82 13.00
C ARG A 161 32.27 4.89 12.93
N ASP A 162 32.15 3.66 13.41
CA ASP A 162 33.27 2.71 13.48
C ASP A 162 33.32 1.77 12.27
N LEU A 163 32.35 1.90 11.37
CA LEU A 163 32.18 1.04 10.21
C LEU A 163 32.90 1.61 8.98
N THR A 164 33.74 0.78 8.36
CA THR A 164 34.33 1.09 7.05
C THR A 164 33.25 1.11 5.96
N ASP A 165 33.44 1.90 4.89
CA ASP A 165 32.53 2.01 3.74
C ASP A 165 32.05 0.65 3.23
N HIS A 166 32.97 -0.31 3.13
CA HIS A 166 32.69 -1.67 2.69
C HIS A 166 31.77 -2.43 3.65
N GLN A 167 31.93 -2.23 4.95
CA GLN A 167 31.11 -2.88 5.98
C GLN A 167 29.70 -2.27 6.04
N SER A 168 29.58 -0.94 5.92
CA SER A 168 28.27 -0.27 5.86
C SER A 168 27.51 -0.68 4.60
N PHE A 169 28.17 -0.77 3.44
CA PHE A 169 27.54 -1.27 2.21
C PHE A 169 27.04 -2.71 2.38
N LYS A 170 27.87 -3.61 2.92
CA LYS A 170 27.51 -5.01 3.17
C LYS A 170 26.30 -5.13 4.11
N ARG A 171 26.22 -4.27 5.15
CA ARG A 171 25.07 -4.20 6.08
C ARG A 171 23.77 -3.81 5.36
N HIS A 172 23.79 -2.76 4.55
CA HIS A 172 22.61 -2.31 3.80
C HIS A 172 22.17 -3.31 2.75
N LEU A 173 23.13 -3.90 2.03
CA LEU A 173 22.86 -4.93 1.04
C LEU A 173 22.24 -6.18 1.68
N ARG A 174 22.78 -6.63 2.82
CA ARG A 174 22.21 -7.73 3.61
C ARG A 174 20.77 -7.42 4.04
N GLY A 175 20.54 -6.21 4.57
CA GLY A 175 19.20 -5.74 4.94
C GLY A 175 18.24 -5.76 3.76
N ALA A 176 18.66 -5.24 2.60
CA ALA A 176 17.85 -5.22 1.38
C ALA A 176 17.47 -6.61 0.88
N ILE A 177 18.42 -7.56 0.88
CA ILE A 177 18.17 -8.95 0.47
C ILE A 177 17.13 -9.61 1.38
N ARG A 178 17.31 -9.50 2.70
CA ARG A 178 16.38 -10.08 3.69
C ARG A 178 14.99 -9.47 3.58
N GLU A 179 14.91 -8.14 3.53
CA GLU A 179 13.64 -7.42 3.38
C GLU A 179 12.95 -7.77 2.05
N SER A 180 13.70 -7.94 0.97
CA SER A 180 13.15 -8.36 -0.33
C SER A 180 12.49 -9.74 -0.26
N VAL A 181 13.14 -10.72 0.38
CA VAL A 181 12.56 -12.07 0.55
C VAL A 181 11.27 -12.01 1.37
N VAL A 182 11.26 -11.25 2.47
CA VAL A 182 10.07 -11.05 3.31
C VAL A 182 8.94 -10.43 2.48
N ARG A 183 9.22 -9.40 1.68
CA ARG A 183 8.21 -8.73 0.84
C ARG A 183 7.69 -9.60 -0.29
N ILE A 184 8.56 -10.31 -0.99
CA ILE A 184 8.16 -11.23 -2.07
C ILE A 184 7.22 -12.31 -1.51
N ALA A 185 7.57 -12.93 -0.38
CA ALA A 185 6.73 -13.92 0.27
C ALA A 185 5.38 -13.33 0.72
N THR A 186 5.43 -12.15 1.36
CA THR A 186 4.25 -11.43 1.85
C THR A 186 3.29 -11.06 0.73
N VAL A 187 3.80 -10.47 -0.36
CA VAL A 187 3.00 -10.09 -1.53
C VAL A 187 2.43 -11.31 -2.23
N THR A 188 3.22 -12.38 -2.41
CA THR A 188 2.76 -13.60 -3.08
C THR A 188 1.61 -14.25 -2.31
N ILE A 189 1.75 -14.39 -0.99
CA ILE A 189 0.70 -15.02 -0.15
C ILE A 189 -0.55 -14.14 -0.06
N ALA A 190 -0.40 -12.81 -0.02
CA ALA A 190 -1.53 -11.89 0.06
C ALA A 190 -2.19 -11.58 -1.30
N ARG A 191 -1.53 -11.92 -2.42
CA ARG A 191 -1.97 -11.53 -3.77
C ARG A 191 -3.42 -11.91 -4.07
N PRO A 192 -3.89 -13.14 -3.79
CA PRO A 192 -5.27 -13.53 -4.08
C PRO A 192 -6.31 -12.58 -3.46
N LEU A 193 -6.08 -12.15 -2.22
CA LEU A 193 -7.00 -11.25 -1.50
C LEU A 193 -6.94 -9.83 -2.05
N THR A 194 -5.75 -9.36 -2.42
CA THR A 194 -5.59 -8.05 -3.06
C THR A 194 -6.24 -8.01 -4.45
N VAL A 195 -6.15 -9.10 -5.24
CA VAL A 195 -6.84 -9.19 -6.54
C VAL A 195 -8.35 -9.13 -6.36
N VAL A 196 -8.90 -9.86 -5.38
CA VAL A 196 -10.33 -9.78 -5.06
C VAL A 196 -10.74 -8.36 -4.67
N MET A 197 -9.99 -7.71 -3.78
CA MET A 197 -10.25 -6.31 -3.39
C MET A 197 -10.30 -5.39 -4.61
N VAL A 198 -9.29 -5.46 -5.49
CA VAL A 198 -9.24 -4.64 -6.71
C VAL A 198 -10.45 -4.91 -7.61
N ARG A 199 -10.85 -6.16 -7.78
CA ARG A 199 -12.01 -6.53 -8.61
C ARG A 199 -13.35 -6.12 -8.00
N GLN A 200 -13.50 -6.19 -6.68
CA GLN A 200 -14.67 -5.65 -5.98
C GLN A 200 -14.79 -4.14 -6.19
N ILE A 201 -13.67 -3.41 -6.12
CA ILE A 201 -13.66 -1.97 -6.43
C ILE A 201 -13.94 -1.72 -7.92
N ALA A 202 -13.38 -2.53 -8.82
CA ALA A 202 -13.56 -2.40 -10.25
C ALA A 202 -15.02 -2.53 -10.70
N GLN A 203 -15.83 -3.33 -10.01
CA GLN A 203 -17.27 -3.49 -10.27
C GLN A 203 -18.08 -2.20 -10.15
N ILE A 204 -17.59 -1.25 -9.37
CA ILE A 204 -18.17 0.09 -9.27
C ILE A 204 -18.21 0.72 -10.67
N ILE A 205 -17.20 0.53 -11.50
CA ILE A 205 -17.10 1.14 -12.84
C ILE A 205 -18.27 0.70 -13.72
N GLY A 206 -18.51 -0.61 -13.82
CA GLY A 206 -19.57 -1.21 -14.64
C GLY A 206 -20.95 -1.26 -13.98
N ARG A 207 -21.08 -0.87 -12.70
CA ARG A 207 -22.29 -1.10 -11.87
C ARG A 207 -22.67 -2.60 -11.79
N GLU A 208 -21.65 -3.43 -11.67
CA GLU A 208 -21.77 -4.89 -11.65
C GLU A 208 -21.80 -5.42 -10.20
N SER A 209 -22.33 -6.62 -9.96
CA SER A 209 -22.45 -7.22 -8.62
C SER A 209 -21.85 -8.64 -8.52
N LYS A 210 -20.87 -8.96 -9.37
CA LYS A 210 -20.27 -10.30 -9.50
C LYS A 210 -19.43 -10.76 -8.27
N TYR A 211 -18.87 -9.84 -7.46
CA TYR A 211 -17.91 -10.14 -6.39
C TYR A 211 -18.45 -9.63 -5.04
N GLY A 212 -19.47 -10.33 -4.49
CA GLY A 212 -20.16 -9.89 -3.27
C GLY A 212 -19.43 -10.16 -1.95
N GLY A 213 -18.43 -11.05 -1.91
CA GLY A 213 -17.69 -11.33 -0.68
C GLY A 213 -16.40 -12.12 -0.90
N VAL A 214 -15.46 -12.03 0.04
CA VAL A 214 -14.08 -12.55 -0.09
C VAL A 214 -14.04 -14.01 -0.59
N VAL A 215 -14.62 -14.95 0.15
CA VAL A 215 -14.51 -16.40 -0.14
C VAL A 215 -15.23 -16.76 -1.44
N SER A 216 -16.42 -16.17 -1.66
CA SER A 216 -17.18 -16.38 -2.89
C SER A 216 -16.39 -15.88 -4.11
N SER A 217 -15.76 -14.71 -4.00
CA SER A 217 -14.97 -14.13 -5.07
C SER A 217 -13.70 -14.92 -5.35
N VAL A 218 -12.97 -15.37 -4.31
CA VAL A 218 -11.78 -16.24 -4.51
C VAL A 218 -12.18 -17.51 -5.24
N ARG A 219 -13.27 -18.16 -4.82
CA ARG A 219 -13.77 -19.39 -5.45
C ARG A 219 -14.20 -19.13 -6.90
N LEU A 220 -14.93 -18.05 -7.14
CA LEU A 220 -15.42 -17.70 -8.48
C LEU A 220 -14.26 -17.50 -9.46
N ILE A 221 -13.25 -16.72 -9.06
CA ILE A 221 -12.05 -16.48 -9.89
C ILE A 221 -11.32 -17.80 -10.15
N GLY A 222 -11.16 -18.65 -9.12
CA GLY A 222 -10.51 -19.94 -9.27
C GLY A 222 -11.23 -20.92 -10.20
N ILE A 223 -12.55 -20.79 -10.35
CA ILE A 223 -13.35 -21.63 -11.26
C ILE A 223 -13.38 -21.05 -12.68
N GLU A 224 -13.56 -19.75 -12.83
CA GLU A 224 -13.73 -19.10 -14.15
C GLU A 224 -12.40 -18.87 -14.89
N GLU A 225 -11.34 -18.49 -14.17
CA GLU A 225 -10.04 -18.11 -14.74
C GLU A 225 -8.92 -19.06 -14.33
N GLY A 226 -9.21 -19.99 -13.42
CA GLY A 226 -8.21 -20.85 -12.80
C GLY A 226 -7.39 -20.15 -11.71
N PRO A 227 -6.44 -20.86 -11.10
CA PRO A 227 -5.60 -20.31 -10.03
C PRO A 227 -4.71 -19.16 -10.51
N ALA A 228 -4.38 -19.09 -11.80
CA ALA A 228 -3.57 -18.02 -12.37
C ALA A 228 -4.25 -16.64 -12.24
N GLY A 229 -5.59 -16.57 -12.32
CA GLY A 229 -6.35 -15.33 -12.18
C GLY A 229 -6.16 -14.65 -10.81
N LEU A 230 -5.92 -15.44 -9.75
CA LEU A 230 -5.66 -14.92 -8.40
C LEU A 230 -4.25 -14.30 -8.26
N PHE A 231 -3.36 -14.57 -9.21
CA PHE A 231 -1.99 -14.05 -9.24
C PHE A 231 -1.75 -13.09 -10.41
N SER A 232 -2.80 -12.71 -11.15
CA SER A 232 -2.70 -11.71 -12.21
C SER A 232 -2.10 -10.41 -11.69
N GLY A 233 -1.05 -9.91 -12.36
CA GLY A 233 -0.29 -8.71 -11.96
C GLY A 233 0.72 -8.92 -10.82
N LEU A 234 1.04 -10.15 -10.44
CA LEU A 234 2.05 -10.45 -9.41
C LEU A 234 3.46 -9.98 -9.83
N VAL A 235 3.87 -10.25 -11.07
CA VAL A 235 5.21 -9.92 -11.59
C VAL A 235 5.53 -8.41 -11.48
N PRO A 236 4.70 -7.49 -12.04
CA PRO A 236 4.96 -6.06 -11.87
C PRO A 236 4.94 -5.65 -10.40
N GLN A 237 4.06 -6.23 -9.56
CA GLN A 237 4.06 -5.93 -8.12
C GLN A 237 5.39 -6.28 -7.45
N ILE A 238 5.93 -7.48 -7.70
CA ILE A 238 7.21 -7.92 -7.14
C ILE A 238 8.35 -7.03 -7.63
N ALA A 239 8.39 -6.73 -8.93
CA ALA A 239 9.41 -5.84 -9.50
C ALA A 239 9.41 -4.47 -8.83
N GLY A 240 8.22 -3.88 -8.62
CA GLY A 240 8.07 -2.62 -7.91
C GLY A 240 8.56 -2.66 -6.46
N GLU A 241 8.23 -3.71 -5.70
CA GLU A 241 8.68 -3.87 -4.31
C GLU A 241 10.20 -4.02 -4.22
N VAL A 242 10.82 -4.82 -5.11
CA VAL A 242 12.28 -5.01 -5.14
C VAL A 242 12.99 -3.69 -5.45
N ILE A 243 12.52 -2.93 -6.44
CA ILE A 243 13.07 -1.61 -6.77
C ILE A 243 13.00 -0.67 -5.56
N VAL A 244 11.85 -0.64 -4.88
CA VAL A 244 11.65 0.20 -3.69
C VAL A 244 12.60 -0.20 -2.55
N VAL A 245 12.76 -1.49 -2.27
CA VAL A 245 13.65 -1.97 -1.20
C VAL A 245 15.12 -1.67 -1.48
N PHE A 246 15.61 -2.04 -2.67
CA PHE A 246 17.01 -1.82 -3.02
C PHE A 246 17.32 -0.33 -3.15
N GLY A 247 16.42 0.45 -3.74
CA GLY A 247 16.56 1.89 -3.82
C GLY A 247 16.54 2.57 -2.44
N ALA A 248 15.68 2.11 -1.53
CA ALA A 248 15.64 2.62 -0.16
C ALA A 248 16.94 2.28 0.60
N ALA A 249 17.44 1.05 0.48
CA ALA A 249 18.70 0.66 1.09
C ALA A 249 19.89 1.43 0.53
N ALA A 250 19.91 1.69 -0.78
CA ALA A 250 20.95 2.49 -1.42
C ALA A 250 20.93 3.96 -0.97
N LEU A 251 19.74 4.57 -0.86
CA LEU A 251 19.62 5.94 -0.35
C LEU A 251 19.93 6.04 1.15
N MET A 252 19.54 5.05 1.95
CA MET A 252 19.89 5.00 3.38
C MET A 252 21.40 4.92 3.53
N PHE A 253 22.07 4.04 2.79
CA PHE A 253 23.52 3.95 2.76
C PHE A 253 24.16 5.29 2.35
N ALA A 254 23.68 5.92 1.29
CA ALA A 254 24.19 7.21 0.84
C ALA A 254 24.00 8.32 1.89
N ALA A 255 22.84 8.35 2.57
CA ALA A 255 22.55 9.32 3.62
C ALA A 255 23.47 9.13 4.83
N GLU A 256 23.65 7.89 5.30
CA GLU A 256 24.55 7.58 6.41
C GLU A 256 26.01 7.94 6.07
N ARG A 257 26.46 7.65 4.86
CA ARG A 257 27.79 8.04 4.37
C ARG A 257 27.96 9.56 4.28
N ALA A 258 26.94 10.28 3.84
CA ALA A 258 26.97 11.75 3.81
C ALA A 258 27.11 12.33 5.23
N ILE A 259 26.42 11.76 6.22
CA ILE A 259 26.53 12.18 7.62
C ILE A 259 27.95 11.94 8.14
N VAL A 260 28.54 10.76 7.90
CA VAL A 260 29.91 10.45 8.33
C VAL A 260 30.94 11.38 7.66
N MET A 261 30.83 11.60 6.35
CA MET A 261 31.75 12.45 5.57
C MET A 261 31.67 13.94 5.97
N SER A 262 30.50 14.39 6.41
CA SER A 262 30.31 15.78 6.87
C SER A 262 30.98 16.11 8.22
N GLY A 263 31.64 15.14 8.87
CA GLY A 263 32.35 15.33 10.14
C GLY A 263 31.42 15.56 11.34
N MET A 264 30.11 15.36 11.18
CA MET A 264 29.08 15.60 12.21
C MET A 264 29.29 14.75 13.46
N TYR A 265 29.91 13.58 13.33
CA TYR A 265 30.25 12.69 14.45
C TYR A 265 31.47 13.11 15.28
N GLU A 266 32.37 13.90 14.69
CA GLU A 266 33.64 14.27 15.33
C GLU A 266 33.48 15.48 16.27
N LYS A 267 32.48 16.34 16.00
CA LYS A 267 32.07 17.42 16.89
C LYS A 267 31.31 16.85 18.11
N ARG A 268 32.07 16.46 19.14
CA ARG A 268 31.62 15.91 20.43
C ARG A 268 30.84 16.94 21.28
N GLY A 269 29.69 17.41 20.80
CA GLY A 269 28.76 18.25 21.55
C GLY A 269 27.35 17.66 21.54
N GLN A 270 26.57 17.86 22.62
CA GLN A 270 25.17 17.38 22.72
C GLN A 270 24.28 17.85 21.54
N THR A 271 24.65 18.96 20.89
CA THR A 271 23.93 19.52 19.73
C THR A 271 24.14 18.70 18.45
N SER A 272 25.32 18.13 18.20
CA SER A 272 25.57 17.39 16.94
C SER A 272 24.90 16.01 16.94
N ALA A 273 24.79 15.36 18.09
CA ALA A 273 24.06 14.10 18.22
C ALA A 273 22.56 14.26 17.87
N LYS A 274 21.96 15.38 18.29
CA LYS A 274 20.57 15.72 17.94
C LYS A 274 20.41 15.99 16.45
N GLU A 275 21.33 16.74 15.84
CA GLU A 275 21.30 17.01 14.40
C GLU A 275 21.42 15.72 13.56
N VAL A 276 22.29 14.78 13.95
CA VAL A 276 22.41 13.47 13.29
C VAL A 276 21.11 12.67 13.42
N GLU A 277 20.50 12.67 14.61
CA GLU A 277 19.22 11.99 14.84
C GLU A 277 18.09 12.60 14.00
N ASP A 278 18.03 13.92 13.89
CA ASP A 278 17.04 14.64 13.08
C ASP A 278 17.22 14.35 11.59
N ILE A 279 18.45 14.31 11.08
CA ILE A 279 18.74 13.91 9.69
C ILE A 279 18.34 12.45 9.46
N ARG A 280 18.61 11.55 10.41
CA ARG A 280 18.18 10.14 10.30
C ARG A 280 16.67 10.00 10.30
N LYS A 281 15.95 10.72 11.16
CA LYS A 281 14.48 10.76 11.17
C LYS A 281 13.93 11.29 9.86
N PHE A 282 14.52 12.38 9.34
CA PHE A 282 14.15 12.94 8.05
C PHE A 282 14.40 11.95 6.91
N SER A 283 15.56 11.29 6.86
CA SER A 283 15.90 10.28 5.85
C SER A 283 14.94 9.09 5.90
N ASN A 284 14.66 8.55 7.10
CA ASN A 284 13.69 7.48 7.30
C ASN A 284 12.27 7.85 6.85
N PHE A 285 11.91 9.14 6.87
CA PHE A 285 10.64 9.64 6.36
C PHE A 285 10.66 9.92 4.85
N ALA A 286 11.72 10.55 4.34
CA ALA A 286 11.82 11.02 2.97
C ALA A 286 12.13 9.89 1.97
N ILE A 287 13.01 8.95 2.34
CA ILE A 287 13.45 7.86 1.45
C ILE A 287 12.27 6.98 1.01
N PRO A 288 11.37 6.52 1.90
CA PRO A 288 10.19 5.79 1.47
C PRO A 288 9.28 6.60 0.54
N PHE A 289 9.13 7.91 0.76
CA PHE A 289 8.33 8.77 -0.12
C PHE A 289 8.89 8.84 -1.54
N VAL A 290 10.21 9.04 -1.66
CA VAL A 290 10.91 9.06 -2.95
C VAL A 290 10.82 7.70 -3.62
N MET A 291 11.11 6.62 -2.89
CA MET A 291 11.14 5.26 -3.46
C MET A 291 9.77 4.77 -3.89
N ASN A 292 8.72 5.06 -3.13
CA ASN A 292 7.35 4.74 -3.53
C ASN A 292 6.95 5.41 -4.85
N SER A 293 7.55 6.55 -5.22
CA SER A 293 7.31 7.18 -6.51
C SER A 293 7.85 6.36 -7.69
N PHE A 294 8.95 5.63 -7.49
CA PHE A 294 9.51 4.69 -8.48
C PHE A 294 8.74 3.36 -8.53
N GLY A 295 8.21 2.89 -7.39
CA GLY A 295 7.35 1.71 -7.32
C GLY A 295 5.92 1.94 -7.84
N TYR A 296 5.47 3.19 -7.91
CA TYR A 296 4.09 3.52 -8.28
C TYR A 296 3.66 3.04 -9.67
N PRO A 297 4.43 3.24 -10.76
CA PRO A 297 4.07 2.73 -12.09
C PRO A 297 3.82 1.22 -12.11
N TYR A 298 4.66 0.47 -11.39
CA TYR A 298 4.52 -0.98 -11.25
C TYR A 298 3.24 -1.37 -10.50
N GLN A 299 2.86 -0.60 -9.47
CA GLN A 299 1.60 -0.79 -8.75
C GLN A 299 0.38 -0.53 -9.65
N VAL A 300 0.42 0.49 -10.52
CA VAL A 300 -0.66 0.77 -11.48
C VAL A 300 -0.81 -0.39 -12.47
N VAL A 301 0.28 -0.82 -13.10
CA VAL A 301 0.26 -1.94 -14.05
C VAL A 301 -0.22 -3.23 -13.37
N SER A 302 0.26 -3.50 -12.16
CA SER A 302 -0.20 -4.61 -11.30
C SER A 302 -1.71 -4.57 -11.03
N THR A 303 -2.27 -3.38 -10.80
CA THR A 303 -3.70 -3.17 -10.52
C THR A 303 -4.55 -3.35 -11.78
N VAL A 304 -4.10 -2.82 -12.91
CA VAL A 304 -4.78 -3.02 -14.21
C VAL A 304 -4.77 -4.50 -14.58
N MET A 305 -3.61 -5.16 -14.51
CA MET A 305 -3.48 -6.60 -14.78
C MET A 305 -4.30 -7.46 -13.83
N ALA A 306 -4.56 -7.03 -12.59
CA ALA A 306 -5.43 -7.77 -11.66
C ALA A 306 -6.89 -7.86 -12.14
N VAL A 307 -7.34 -6.92 -12.98
CA VAL A 307 -8.71 -6.88 -13.50
C VAL A 307 -8.82 -7.48 -14.91
N MET A 308 -7.71 -7.61 -15.63
CA MET A 308 -7.71 -8.26 -16.94
C MET A 308 -8.18 -9.71 -16.85
N GLY A 309 -9.01 -10.12 -17.80
CA GLY A 309 -9.59 -11.47 -17.84
C GLY A 309 -10.77 -11.71 -16.88
N SER A 310 -11.13 -10.72 -16.05
CA SER A 310 -12.16 -10.88 -15.01
C SER A 310 -13.61 -10.90 -15.51
N GLY A 311 -13.83 -10.58 -16.79
CA GLY A 311 -15.16 -10.42 -17.37
C GLY A 311 -15.92 -9.18 -16.85
N LEU A 312 -15.24 -8.26 -16.16
CA LEU A 312 -15.82 -6.98 -15.74
C LEU A 312 -15.81 -5.97 -16.89
N ALA A 313 -16.75 -5.02 -16.88
CA ALA A 313 -16.87 -3.99 -17.92
C ALA A 313 -15.55 -3.23 -18.16
N VAL A 314 -14.79 -2.95 -17.09
CA VAL A 314 -13.49 -2.25 -17.18
C VAL A 314 -12.41 -3.05 -17.94
N SER A 315 -12.55 -4.38 -18.03
CA SER A 315 -11.61 -5.24 -18.76
C SER A 315 -11.88 -5.33 -20.27
N PHE A 316 -12.94 -4.67 -20.76
CA PHE A 316 -13.34 -4.65 -22.16
C PHE A 316 -13.28 -3.25 -22.77
N LEU A 317 -13.26 -3.20 -24.10
CA LEU A 317 -13.48 -1.96 -24.84
C LEU A 317 -14.88 -1.39 -24.53
N PRO A 318 -15.05 -0.07 -24.38
CA PRO A 318 -14.07 0.99 -24.67
C PRO A 318 -13.16 1.39 -23.51
N TYR A 319 -13.17 0.68 -22.37
CA TYR A 319 -12.43 1.10 -21.17
C TYR A 319 -10.94 0.75 -21.21
N THR A 320 -10.60 -0.48 -21.59
CA THR A 320 -9.20 -0.95 -21.64
C THR A 320 -9.10 -2.09 -22.67
N PRO A 321 -8.05 -2.12 -23.51
CA PRO A 321 -7.81 -3.26 -24.41
C PRO A 321 -7.35 -4.50 -23.63
N SER A 322 -7.57 -5.70 -24.19
CA SER A 322 -7.12 -6.94 -23.55
C SER A 322 -5.60 -7.07 -23.58
N PHE A 323 -4.97 -7.31 -22.42
CA PHE A 323 -3.53 -7.58 -22.29
C PHE A 323 -3.31 -9.02 -21.86
N VAL A 324 -2.37 -9.71 -22.51
CA VAL A 324 -1.87 -11.02 -22.07
C VAL A 324 -0.68 -10.80 -21.14
N ASP A 325 0.27 -9.99 -21.58
CA ASP A 325 1.49 -9.67 -20.84
C ASP A 325 1.41 -8.33 -20.13
N TRP A 326 2.07 -8.24 -18.97
CA TRP A 326 2.18 -6.98 -18.23
C TRP A 326 3.03 -5.93 -18.97
N HIS A 327 3.93 -6.36 -19.87
CA HIS A 327 4.70 -5.47 -20.74
C HIS A 327 3.79 -4.72 -21.72
N SER A 328 2.83 -5.41 -22.34
CA SER A 328 1.85 -4.76 -23.23
C SER A 328 1.00 -3.73 -22.47
N ALA A 329 0.62 -4.05 -21.23
CA ALA A 329 -0.07 -3.09 -20.36
C ALA A 329 0.83 -1.90 -19.99
N TRP A 330 2.13 -2.13 -19.76
CA TRP A 330 3.10 -1.07 -19.51
C TRP A 330 3.26 -0.15 -20.71
N ASP A 331 3.45 -0.71 -21.91
CA ASP A 331 3.62 0.06 -23.14
C ASP A 331 2.39 0.89 -23.46
N TYR A 332 1.20 0.32 -23.27
CA TYR A 332 -0.07 1.03 -23.38
C TYR A 332 -0.21 2.20 -22.39
N LEU A 333 0.25 2.00 -21.14
CA LEU A 333 0.15 3.01 -20.09
C LEU A 333 1.31 4.02 -20.12
N SER A 334 2.40 3.75 -20.83
CA SER A 334 3.62 4.57 -20.83
C SER A 334 3.36 6.04 -21.22
N PRO A 335 2.55 6.36 -22.26
CA PRO A 335 2.36 7.74 -22.69
C PRO A 335 1.68 8.64 -21.65
N HIS A 336 0.60 8.17 -21.01
CA HIS A 336 -0.26 9.02 -20.17
C HIS A 336 -0.87 8.30 -18.94
N GLY A 337 -0.53 7.04 -18.70
CA GLY A 337 -1.23 6.14 -17.76
C GLY A 337 -0.47 5.70 -16.51
N LEU A 338 0.87 5.63 -16.56
CA LEU A 338 1.67 5.03 -15.48
C LEU A 338 1.60 5.77 -14.13
N LYS A 339 1.20 7.05 -14.12
CA LYS A 339 1.10 7.86 -12.89
C LYS A 339 -0.35 8.19 -12.50
N ARG A 340 -1.34 7.50 -13.08
CA ARG A 340 -2.76 7.68 -12.74
C ARG A 340 -3.00 7.43 -11.27
N GLY A 341 -3.53 8.41 -10.55
CA GLY A 341 -3.80 8.33 -9.10
C GLY A 341 -2.59 8.55 -8.19
N ALA A 342 -1.40 8.88 -8.73
CA ALA A 342 -0.19 9.09 -7.92
C ALA A 342 -0.29 10.31 -7.00
N ARG A 343 -0.95 11.37 -7.48
CA ARG A 343 -1.18 12.61 -6.74
C ARG A 343 -2.62 12.64 -6.25
N MET A 344 -2.82 12.97 -4.98
CA MET A 344 -4.17 13.19 -4.42
C MET A 344 -4.75 14.56 -4.79
N PHE A 345 -3.88 15.54 -5.04
CA PHE A 345 -4.22 16.92 -5.35
C PHE A 345 -3.56 17.36 -6.66
N LEU A 346 -4.12 18.39 -7.30
CA LEU A 346 -3.57 19.00 -8.52
C LEU A 346 -3.21 17.94 -9.57
N ARG A 347 -4.19 17.09 -9.84
CA ARG A 347 -4.09 15.98 -10.79
C ARG A 347 -4.23 16.55 -12.20
N GLU A 348 -3.12 16.85 -12.85
CA GLU A 348 -3.13 17.34 -14.23
C GLU A 348 -3.56 16.22 -15.20
N GLN A 349 -4.51 16.53 -16.08
CA GLN A 349 -4.90 15.67 -17.19
C GLN A 349 -3.94 15.94 -18.35
N THR A 350 -3.09 14.97 -18.65
CA THR A 350 -2.13 15.04 -19.77
C THR A 350 -2.63 14.39 -21.05
N GLY A 351 -3.67 13.56 -20.98
CA GLY A 351 -4.27 12.89 -22.13
C GLY A 351 -5.35 13.71 -22.84
N ALA A 352 -5.98 13.10 -23.85
CA ALA A 352 -7.05 13.69 -24.63
C ALA A 352 -8.27 14.06 -23.76
N VAL A 353 -9.02 15.07 -24.22
CA VAL A 353 -10.20 15.61 -23.56
C VAL A 353 -11.37 15.55 -24.54
N THR A 354 -12.55 15.17 -24.05
CA THR A 354 -13.80 15.14 -24.81
C THR A 354 -14.82 16.09 -24.20
N VAL A 355 -15.65 16.70 -25.04
CA VAL A 355 -16.78 17.51 -24.58
C VAL A 355 -17.97 16.58 -24.34
N GLY A 356 -18.51 16.61 -23.12
CA GLY A 356 -19.70 15.87 -22.74
C GLY A 356 -20.99 16.52 -23.27
N PRO A 357 -22.14 15.81 -23.21
CA PRO A 357 -23.44 16.35 -23.63
C PRO A 357 -23.89 17.59 -22.86
N ASP A 358 -23.34 17.79 -21.66
CA ASP A 358 -23.54 18.89 -20.73
C ASP A 358 -22.61 20.09 -21.00
N GLN A 359 -21.89 20.10 -22.13
CA GLN A 359 -20.90 21.11 -22.49
C GLN A 359 -19.71 21.21 -21.52
N GLN A 360 -19.51 20.21 -20.66
CA GLN A 360 -18.35 20.15 -19.77
C GLN A 360 -17.23 19.29 -20.38
N LEU A 361 -15.99 19.53 -19.97
CA LEU A 361 -14.83 18.80 -20.46
C LEU A 361 -14.60 17.56 -19.60
N TYR A 362 -14.40 16.41 -20.24
CA TYR A 362 -14.12 15.12 -19.58
C TYR A 362 -12.81 14.54 -20.09
N ALA A 363 -12.14 13.74 -19.26
CA ALA A 363 -11.02 12.94 -19.72
C ALA A 363 -11.51 11.94 -20.78
N SER A 364 -10.93 12.00 -21.98
CA SER A 364 -11.27 11.07 -23.05
C SER A 364 -10.58 9.73 -22.79
N ASN A 365 -11.32 8.77 -22.26
CA ASN A 365 -10.83 7.40 -22.11
C ASN A 365 -11.19 6.51 -23.31
N LYS A 366 -11.93 7.02 -24.31
CA LYS A 366 -12.44 6.23 -25.43
C LYS A 366 -11.33 5.68 -26.32
N HIS A 367 -10.29 6.48 -26.59
CA HIS A 367 -9.24 6.16 -27.55
C HIS A 367 -7.89 6.66 -27.00
N PHE A 368 -7.17 5.79 -26.30
CA PHE A 368 -5.71 5.88 -26.28
C PHE A 368 -5.23 4.69 -27.10
N ALA A 369 -5.00 4.94 -28.39
CA ALA A 369 -4.18 4.12 -29.26
C ALA A 369 -2.94 4.95 -29.59
#